data_AF-G7Z5Z1-F1
#
_entry.id   AF-G7Z5Z1-F1
#
_cell.length_a   1.000
_cell.length_b   1.000
_cell.length_c   1.000
_cell.angle_alpha   90.00
_cell.angle_beta   90.00
_cell.angle_gamma   90.00
#
_symmetry.space_group_name_H-M   'P 1'
#
loop_
_entity.id
_entity.type
_entity.pdbx_description
1 polymer ?
#
loop_
_entity_poly.entity_id
_entity_poly.type
_entity_poly.pdbx_seq_one_letter_code
_entity_poly.pdbx_strand_id
1 'polypeptide(L)'
;MIASTARIATPNGRRYMTQLCKHWAHKFEVAYDENQGLVPFSPDRRCRMAADAEGLTLTIEMEDAEQLERLQGVVIDHLKRFAFREDLGEVAWAAVS
;
A
#
# COMPACT_ATOMS: atom_id res chain seq x y z
N MET A 1 -3.17 -18.43 2.07
CA MET A 1 -3.07 -17.00 1.72
C MET A 1 -3.57 -16.20 2.90
N ILE A 2 -2.75 -15.29 3.39
CA ILE A 2 -3.06 -14.34 4.46
C ILE A 2 -3.24 -12.95 3.86
N ALA A 3 -4.01 -12.11 4.53
CA ALA A 3 -4.20 -10.74 4.14
C ALA A 3 -4.18 -9.81 5.35
N SER A 4 -3.66 -8.60 5.16
CA SER A 4 -3.66 -7.55 6.17
C SER A 4 -3.97 -6.22 5.52
N THR A 5 -4.76 -5.39 6.20
CA THR A 5 -5.20 -4.08 5.71
C THR A 5 -4.84 -2.98 6.70
N ALA A 6 -4.53 -1.80 6.17
CA ALA A 6 -4.33 -0.59 6.94
C ALA A 6 -5.04 0.59 6.26
N ARG A 7 -5.60 1.49 7.08
CA ARG A 7 -6.21 2.74 6.63
C ARG A 7 -5.36 3.92 7.08
N ILE A 8 -5.00 4.77 6.14
CA ILE A 8 -4.29 6.03 6.39
C ILE A 8 -5.25 7.17 6.09
N ALA A 9 -5.64 7.92 7.13
CA ALA A 9 -6.47 9.11 6.98
C ALA A 9 -5.61 10.24 6.41
N THR A 10 -5.96 10.71 5.22
CA THR A 10 -5.22 11.78 4.55
C THR A 10 -6.02 12.32 3.37
N PRO A 11 -6.05 13.65 3.14
CA PRO A 11 -6.64 14.21 1.92
C PRO A 11 -5.82 13.88 0.67
N ASN A 12 -4.60 13.35 0.83
CA ASN A 12 -3.65 13.08 -0.26
C ASN A 12 -3.67 11.62 -0.73
N GLY A 13 -4.66 10.81 -0.34
CA GLY A 13 -4.68 9.36 -0.56
C GLY A 13 -4.43 8.94 -2.01
N ARG A 14 -5.16 9.57 -2.95
CA ARG A 14 -5.00 9.32 -4.40
C ARG A 14 -3.61 9.70 -4.91
N ARG A 15 -3.08 10.83 -4.45
CA ARG A 15 -1.73 11.30 -4.82
C ARG A 15 -0.67 10.30 -4.37
N TYR A 16 -0.75 9.83 -3.13
CA TYR A 16 0.20 8.86 -2.59
C TYR A 16 0.09 7.48 -3.25
N MET A 17 -1.13 6.99 -3.49
CA MET A 17 -1.36 5.77 -4.28
C MET A 17 -0.66 5.87 -5.64
N THR A 18 -0.87 6.98 -6.36
CA THR A 18 -0.29 7.18 -7.69
C THR A 18 1.24 7.20 -7.64
N GLN A 19 1.83 7.83 -6.62
CA GLN A 19 3.29 7.88 -6.45
C GLN A 19 3.89 6.51 -6.15
N LEU A 20 3.24 5.73 -5.28
CA LEU A 20 3.60 4.34 -4.99
C LEU A 20 3.55 3.47 -6.25
N CYS A 21 2.43 3.52 -6.99
CA CYS A 21 2.27 2.79 -8.24
C CYS A 21 3.36 3.14 -9.26
N LYS A 22 3.62 4.43 -9.50
CA LYS A 22 4.67 4.88 -10.43
C LYS A 22 6.06 4.45 -9.99
N HIS A 23 6.35 4.47 -8.69
CA HIS A 23 7.64 4.02 -8.17
C HIS A 23 7.88 2.54 -8.44
N TRP A 24 6.89 1.69 -8.22
CA TRP A 24 7.04 0.25 -8.42
C TRP A 24 6.88 -0.19 -9.89
N ALA A 25 6.29 0.65 -10.75
CA ALA A 25 6.20 0.41 -12.19
C ALA A 25 7.58 0.32 -12.88
N HIS A 26 8.66 0.76 -12.23
CA HIS A 26 10.03 0.54 -12.71
C HIS A 26 10.48 -0.93 -12.62
N LYS A 27 9.80 -1.76 -11.81
CA LYS A 27 10.20 -3.16 -11.54
C LYS A 27 9.10 -4.17 -11.77
N PHE A 28 7.83 -3.77 -11.68
CA PHE A 28 6.68 -4.66 -11.73
C PHE A 28 5.64 -4.15 -12.73
N GLU A 29 4.81 -5.07 -13.24
CA GLU A 29 3.64 -4.73 -14.03
C GLU A 29 2.52 -4.22 -13.10
N VAL A 30 2.58 -2.92 -12.81
CA VAL A 30 1.62 -2.24 -11.93
C VAL A 30 0.38 -1.81 -12.73
N ALA A 31 -0.81 -2.07 -12.18
CA ALA A 31 -2.06 -1.53 -12.68
C ALA A 31 -2.60 -0.48 -11.71
N TYR A 32 -3.07 0.66 -12.21
CA TYR A 32 -3.73 1.67 -11.40
C TYR A 32 -4.64 2.57 -12.24
N ASP A 33 -5.68 3.10 -11.61
CA ASP A 33 -6.57 4.09 -12.18
C ASP A 33 -6.69 5.31 -11.26
N GLU A 34 -7.81 6.03 -11.35
CA GLU A 34 -8.13 7.17 -10.50
C GLU A 34 -8.13 6.84 -9.01
N ASN A 35 -8.70 5.70 -8.60
CA ASN A 35 -8.97 5.38 -7.20
C ASN A 35 -8.43 4.02 -6.74
N GLN A 36 -7.90 3.20 -7.65
CA GLN A 36 -7.39 1.86 -7.35
C GLN A 36 -5.96 1.67 -7.84
N GLY A 37 -5.20 0.85 -7.14
CA GLY A 37 -3.84 0.45 -7.51
C GLY A 37 -3.52 -0.98 -7.12
N LEU A 38 -2.68 -1.65 -7.91
CA LEU A 38 -2.22 -3.02 -7.70
C LEU A 38 -0.75 -3.17 -8.05
N VAL A 39 0.04 -3.67 -7.09
CA VAL A 39 1.47 -3.97 -7.25
C VAL A 39 1.69 -5.47 -6.97
N PRO A 40 1.93 -6.30 -8.00
CA PRO A 40 2.10 -7.75 -7.85
C PRO A 40 3.57 -8.11 -7.63
N PHE A 41 4.14 -7.78 -6.46
CA PHE A 41 5.55 -8.00 -6.15
C PHE A 41 6.09 -9.40 -6.52
N SER A 42 5.23 -10.42 -6.52
CA SER A 42 5.44 -11.77 -7.09
C SER A 42 4.08 -12.46 -7.27
N PRO A 43 3.99 -13.65 -7.89
CA PRO A 43 2.70 -14.36 -8.08
C PRO A 43 1.93 -14.63 -6.77
N ASP A 44 2.67 -14.80 -5.68
CA ASP A 44 2.21 -15.14 -4.35
C ASP A 44 2.13 -13.92 -3.41
N ARG A 45 2.47 -12.71 -3.86
CA ARG A 45 2.50 -11.50 -3.01
C ARG A 45 2.12 -10.24 -3.77
N ARG A 46 1.10 -9.54 -3.30
CA ARG A 46 0.62 -8.29 -3.90
C ARG A 46 0.20 -7.24 -2.87
N CYS A 47 0.25 -5.97 -3.27
CA CYS A 47 -0.33 -4.86 -2.52
C CYS A 47 -1.43 -4.22 -3.38
N ARG A 48 -2.65 -4.20 -2.84
CA ARG A 48 -3.81 -3.49 -3.37
C ARG A 48 -3.95 -2.16 -2.64
N MET A 49 -4.40 -1.15 -3.36
CA MET A 49 -4.58 0.20 -2.87
C MET A 49 -5.94 0.72 -3.31
N ALA A 50 -6.67 1.35 -2.39
CA ALA A 50 -7.91 2.04 -2.68
C ALA A 50 -7.86 3.43 -2.06
N ALA A 51 -7.98 4.46 -2.88
CA ALA A 51 -8.01 5.85 -2.46
C ALA A 51 -9.42 6.43 -2.60
N ASP A 52 -9.78 7.26 -1.62
CA ASP A 52 -11.00 8.06 -1.62
C ASP A 52 -10.71 9.46 -1.05
N ALA A 53 -11.76 10.24 -0.78
CA ALA A 53 -11.63 11.60 -0.27
C ALA A 53 -11.08 11.68 1.17
N GLU A 54 -11.20 10.61 1.95
CA GLU A 54 -10.83 10.56 3.36
C GLU A 54 -9.46 9.89 3.58
N GLY A 55 -8.94 9.15 2.59
CA GLY A 55 -7.68 8.45 2.79
C GLY A 55 -7.26 7.44 1.75
N LEU A 56 -6.28 6.64 2.15
CA LEU A 56 -5.71 5.54 1.40
C LEU A 56 -5.82 4.26 2.24
N THR A 57 -6.48 3.26 1.67
CA THR A 57 -6.50 1.90 2.19
C THR A 57 -5.44 1.08 1.46
N LEU A 58 -4.59 0.40 2.23
CA LEU A 58 -3.59 -0.54 1.75
C LEU A 58 -4.01 -1.95 2.15
N THR A 59 -3.90 -2.90 1.24
CA THR A 59 -4.13 -4.33 1.54
C THR A 59 -2.99 -5.15 0.97
N ILE A 60 -2.28 -5.86 1.83
CA ILE A 60 -1.24 -6.82 1.44
C ILE A 60 -1.84 -8.21 1.49
N GLU A 61 -1.69 -8.97 0.40
CA GLU A 61 -2.08 -10.37 0.31
C GLU A 61 -0.86 -11.21 -0.05
N MET A 62 -0.57 -12.25 0.74
CA MET A 62 0.54 -13.15 0.44
C MET A 62 0.38 -14.56 1.03
N GLU A 63 1.24 -15.50 0.66
CA GLU A 63 1.21 -16.87 1.21
C GLU A 63 2.03 -17.02 2.49
N ASP A 64 3.17 -16.34 2.59
CA ASP A 64 4.12 -16.44 3.70
C ASP A 64 3.80 -15.43 4.82
N ALA A 65 3.39 -15.94 5.99
CA ALA A 65 3.08 -15.12 7.15
C ALA A 65 4.31 -14.51 7.84
N GLU A 66 5.47 -15.13 7.73
CA GLU A 66 6.71 -14.65 8.38
C GLU A 66 7.24 -13.38 7.71
N GLN A 67 6.90 -13.17 6.44
CA GLN A 67 7.35 -12.01 5.65
C GLN A 67 6.34 -10.85 5.62
N LEU A 68 5.17 -11.02 6.24
CA LEU A 68 4.09 -10.03 6.18
C LEU A 68 4.51 -8.69 6.78
N GLU A 69 5.02 -8.70 8.00
CA GLU A 69 5.44 -7.49 8.73
C GLU A 69 6.55 -6.74 7.98
N ARG A 70 7.48 -7.48 7.39
CA ARG A 70 8.53 -6.90 6.54
C ARG A 70 7.94 -6.18 5.34
N LEU A 71 6.97 -6.77 4.64
CA LEU A 71 6.37 -6.11 3.48
C LEU A 71 5.52 -4.90 3.88
N GLN A 72 4.80 -4.97 5.00
CA GLN A 72 4.09 -3.84 5.59
C GLN A 72 5.05 -2.67 5.82
N GLY A 73 6.19 -2.92 6.47
CA GLY A 73 7.24 -1.91 6.69
C GLY A 73 7.76 -1.32 5.38
N VAL A 74 8.07 -2.14 4.38
CA VAL A 74 8.51 -1.67 3.06
C VAL A 74 7.47 -0.74 2.43
N VAL A 75 6.18 -1.09 2.43
CA VAL A 75 5.14 -0.25 1.84
C VAL A 75 5.03 1.10 2.57
N ILE A 76 5.05 1.08 3.91
CA ILE A 76 4.96 2.30 4.72
C ILE A 76 6.20 3.19 4.59
N ASP A 77 7.40 2.63 4.50
CA ASP A 77 8.62 3.40 4.27
C ASP A 77 8.58 4.16 2.94
N HIS A 78 8.05 3.54 1.89
CA HIS A 78 7.89 4.21 0.59
C HIS A 78 6.81 5.30 0.67
N LEU A 79 5.69 5.02 1.34
CA LEU A 79 4.63 6.00 1.57
C LEU A 79 5.16 7.24 2.31
N LYS A 80 5.90 7.05 3.42
CA LYS A 80 6.49 8.13 4.22
C LYS A 80 7.47 8.99 3.43
N ARG A 81 8.24 8.39 2.50
CA ARG A 81 9.13 9.16 1.61
C ARG A 81 8.35 10.11 0.70
N PHE A 82 7.17 9.70 0.21
CA PHE A 82 6.31 10.54 -0.61
C PHE A 82 5.50 11.57 0.20
N ALA A 83 5.18 11.20 1.43
CA ALA A 83 4.46 12.01 2.40
C ALA A 83 5.38 12.82 3.32
N PHE A 84 6.63 13.11 2.95
CA PHE A 84 7.63 13.72 3.85
C PHE A 84 7.25 15.10 4.47
N ARG A 85 6.18 15.74 3.99
CA ARG A 85 5.63 17.00 4.51
C ARG A 85 4.38 16.82 5.38
N GLU A 86 3.93 15.59 5.56
CA GLU A 86 2.73 15.22 6.30
C GLU A 86 3.11 14.18 7.35
N ASP A 87 2.62 14.36 8.58
CA ASP A 87 2.70 13.31 9.58
C ASP A 87 1.48 12.39 9.42
N LEU A 88 1.74 11.18 8.93
CA LEU A 88 0.70 10.15 8.75
C LEU A 88 0.36 9.41 10.05
N GLY A 89 1.07 9.70 11.14
CA GLY A 89 0.94 9.00 12.41
C GLY A 89 1.39 7.55 12.35
N GLU A 90 0.96 6.77 13.35
CA GLU A 90 1.15 5.32 13.37
C GLU A 90 0.15 4.63 12.45
N VAL A 91 0.65 3.72 11.62
CA VAL A 91 -0.18 2.92 10.71
C VAL A 91 -0.50 1.60 11.37
N ALA A 92 -1.77 1.42 11.73
CA ALA A 92 -2.27 0.17 12.29
C ALA A 92 -2.70 -0.80 11.18
N TRP A 93 -2.09 -1.99 11.19
CA TRP A 93 -2.46 -3.10 10.31
C TRP A 93 -3.40 -4.06 11.04
N ALA A 94 -4.43 -4.55 10.34
CA ALA A 94 -5.38 -5.52 10.83
C ALA A 94 -5.43 -6.72 9.89
N ALA A 95 -5.42 -7.94 10.44
CA ALA A 95 -5.65 -9.14 9.66
C ALA A 95 -7.05 -9.08 9.00
N VAL A 96 -7.12 -9.49 7.74
CA VAL A 96 -8.39 -9.64 7.02
C VAL A 96 -8.83 -11.09 7.17
N SER A 97 -10.01 -11.28 7.77
CA SER A 97 -10.66 -12.58 7.98
C SER A 97 -11.39 -13.07 6.74
#